data_AF-A0A073K2K6-F1
#
_entry.id   AF-A0A073K2K6-F1
#
_cell.length_a   1.000
_cell.length_b   1.000
_cell.length_c   1.000
_cell.angle_alpha   90.00
_cell.angle_beta   90.00
_cell.angle_gamma   90.00
#
_symmetry.space_group_name_H-M   'P 1'
#
loop_
_entity.id
_entity.type
_entity.pdbx_description
1 polymer ?
#
loop_
_entity_poly.entity_id
_entity_poly.type
_entity_poly.pdbx_seq_one_letter_code
_entity_poly.pdbx_strand_id
1 'polypeptide(L)'
;MEFLFLFVFLLIINVAVVMIAARNRKRWFISGGIVMLLIAPLVLAVTGYTLGVTSGDGIGGGVAGFTFGAITFANGLGFIVRGFMLSQK
;
A
#
# COMPACT_ATOMS: atom_id res chain seq x y z
N MET A 1 -5.16 5.01 -17.92
CA MET A 1 -6.09 5.51 -16.89
C MET A 1 -5.87 4.80 -15.56
N GLU A 2 -5.89 3.46 -15.54
CA GLU A 2 -5.80 2.64 -14.32
C GLU A 2 -4.51 2.82 -13.50
N PHE A 3 -3.35 2.89 -14.15
CA PHE A 3 -2.06 3.15 -13.48
C PHE A 3 -1.98 4.52 -12.80
N LEU A 4 -2.63 5.53 -13.38
CA LEU A 4 -2.64 6.89 -12.86
C LEU A 4 -3.53 6.97 -11.62
N PHE A 5 -4.67 6.28 -11.65
CA PHE A 5 -5.55 6.11 -10.49
C PHE A 5 -4.84 5.41 -9.33
N LEU A 6 -4.14 4.30 -9.60
CA LEU A 6 -3.33 3.60 -8.59
C LEU A 6 -2.25 4.51 -8.00
N PHE A 7 -1.53 5.24 -8.85
CA PHE A 7 -0.47 6.13 -8.42
C PHE A 7 -1.00 7.21 -7.47
N VAL A 8 -2.12 7.85 -7.82
CA VAL A 8 -2.76 8.87 -6.98
C VAL A 8 -3.28 8.27 -5.68
N PHE A 9 -3.93 7.10 -5.73
CA PHE A 9 -4.41 6.39 -4.55
C PHE A 9 -3.27 6.04 -3.59
N LEU A 10 -2.17 5.48 -4.11
CA LEU A 10 -0.97 5.22 -3.33
C LEU A 10 -0.39 6.51 -2.75
N LEU A 11 -0.35 7.61 -3.51
CA LEU A 11 0.16 8.89 -3.03
C LEU A 11 -0.66 9.44 -1.86
N ILE A 12 -2.00 9.42 -1.99
CA ILE A 12 -2.92 9.85 -0.92
C ILE A 12 -2.71 9.01 0.35
N ILE A 13 -2.66 7.68 0.20
CA ILE A 13 -2.42 6.77 1.32
C ILE A 13 -1.08 7.05 1.98
N ASN A 14 -0.02 7.22 1.18
CA ASN A 14 1.30 7.52 1.71
C ASN A 14 1.29 8.81 2.51
N VAL A 15 0.69 9.88 1.98
CA VAL A 15 0.56 11.16 2.69
C VAL A 15 -0.25 10.99 3.98
N ALA A 16 -1.40 10.32 3.93
CA ALA A 16 -2.25 10.11 5.10
C ALA A 16 -1.52 9.33 6.21
N VAL A 17 -0.88 8.22 5.87
CA VAL A 17 -0.13 7.40 6.83
C VAL A 17 1.07 8.16 7.40
N VAL A 18 1.74 8.95 6.57
CA VAL A 18 2.89 9.78 6.96
C VAL A 18 2.46 10.95 7.85
N MET A 19 1.27 11.52 7.67
CA MET A 19 0.69 12.54 8.54
C MET A 19 0.26 11.95 9.89
N ILE A 20 -0.42 10.80 9.90
CA ILE A 20 -0.84 10.12 11.14
C ILE A 20 0.37 9.75 11.99
N ALA A 21 1.45 9.28 11.36
CA ALA A 21 2.66 8.87 12.05
C ALA A 21 3.60 10.06 12.39
N ALA A 22 3.29 11.30 11.95
CA ALA A 22 4.19 12.46 12.02
C ALA A 22 4.68 12.81 13.43
N ARG A 23 3.90 12.50 14.45
CA ARG A 23 4.20 12.85 15.86
C ARG A 23 5.12 11.84 16.56
N ASN A 24 5.46 10.72 15.92
CA ASN A 24 6.22 9.63 16.52
C ASN A 24 7.67 9.56 16.04
N ARG A 25 8.62 9.36 16.96
CA ARG A 25 10.04 9.13 16.62
C ARG A 25 10.25 7.89 15.74
N LYS A 26 9.34 6.92 15.85
CA LYS A 26 9.28 5.69 15.03
C LYS A 26 8.36 5.82 13.80
N ARG A 27 8.09 7.04 13.33
CA ARG A 27 7.15 7.35 12.23
C ARG A 27 7.28 6.39 11.05
N TRP A 28 8.50 6.20 10.54
CA TRP A 28 8.76 5.35 9.38
C TRP A 28 8.42 3.88 9.61
N PHE A 29 8.69 3.35 10.80
CA PHE A 29 8.31 1.98 11.16
C PHE A 29 6.79 1.82 11.30
N ILE A 30 6.12 2.78 11.94
CA ILE A 30 4.67 2.77 12.11
C ILE A 30 4.00 2.89 10.74
N SER A 31 4.46 3.82 9.89
CA SER A 31 3.96 3.99 8.53
C SER A 31 4.15 2.73 7.69
N GLY A 32 5.35 2.13 7.73
CA GLY A 32 5.63 0.91 6.99
C GLY A 32 4.77 -0.28 7.46
N GLY A 33 4.61 -0.45 8.78
CA GLY A 33 3.74 -1.47 9.36
C GLY A 33 2.28 -1.32 8.96
N ILE A 34 1.74 -0.08 9.00
CA ILE A 34 0.36 0.21 8.57
C ILE A 34 0.20 -0.12 7.08
N VAL A 35 1.14 0.32 6.23
CA VAL A 35 1.04 0.07 4.79
C VAL A 35 1.14 -1.42 4.45
N MET A 36 2.09 -2.15 5.06
CA MET A 36 2.26 -3.59 4.81
C MET A 36 1.12 -4.44 5.36
N LEU A 37 0.72 -4.23 6.62
CA LEU A 37 -0.12 -5.19 7.34
C LEU A 37 -1.61 -4.86 7.26
N LEU A 38 -1.97 -3.60 7.01
CA LEU A 38 -3.37 -3.18 6.92
C LEU A 38 -3.75 -2.80 5.50
N ILE A 39 -2.95 -1.93 4.87
CA ILE A 39 -3.33 -1.38 3.57
C ILE A 39 -3.13 -2.38 2.45
N ALA A 40 -2.01 -3.11 2.41
CA ALA A 40 -1.76 -4.06 1.32
C ALA A 40 -2.82 -5.18 1.21
N PRO A 41 -3.26 -5.84 2.31
CA PRO A 41 -4.37 -6.79 2.24
C PRO A 41 -5.69 -6.15 1.83
N LEU A 42 -5.93 -4.91 2.26
CA LEU A 42 -7.13 -4.17 1.89
C LEU A 42 -7.14 -3.82 0.39
N VAL A 43 -6.01 -3.41 -0.17
CA VAL A 43 -5.85 -3.19 -1.61
C VAL A 43 -6.06 -4.48 -2.38
N LEU A 44 -5.49 -5.59 -1.92
CA LEU A 44 -5.69 -6.91 -2.53
C LEU A 44 -7.19 -7.26 -2.59
N ALA A 45 -7.88 -7.17 -1.45
CA ALA A 45 -9.30 -7.52 -1.36
C ALA A 45 -10.19 -6.58 -2.18
N VAL A 46 -10.00 -5.26 -2.07
CA VAL A 46 -10.80 -4.27 -2.79
C VAL A 46 -10.57 -4.38 -4.28
N THR A 47 -9.33 -4.44 -4.74
CA THR A 47 -9.04 -4.51 -6.17
C THR A 47 -9.45 -5.85 -6.77
N GLY A 48 -9.26 -6.96 -6.04
CA GLY A 48 -9.74 -8.27 -6.46
C GLY A 48 -11.26 -8.31 -6.60
N TYR A 49 -11.99 -7.73 -5.64
CA TYR A 49 -13.44 -7.66 -5.68
C TYR A 49 -13.93 -6.72 -6.80
N THR A 50 -13.44 -5.49 -6.86
CA THR A 50 -13.93 -4.51 -7.84
C THR A 50 -13.65 -4.96 -9.26
N LEU A 51 -12.45 -5.44 -9.55
CA LEU A 51 -12.12 -5.91 -10.89
C LEU A 51 -12.80 -7.24 -11.19
N GLY A 52 -12.87 -8.18 -10.25
CA GLY A 52 -13.60 -9.43 -10.44
C GLY A 52 -15.08 -9.22 -10.77
N VAL A 53 -15.74 -8.26 -10.11
CA VAL A 53 -17.13 -7.90 -10.40
C VAL A 53 -17.26 -7.11 -11.71
N THR A 54 -16.37 -6.15 -11.97
CA THR A 54 -16.48 -5.24 -13.13
C THR A 54 -16.13 -5.93 -14.44
N SER A 55 -15.11 -6.78 -14.44
CA SER A 55 -14.64 -7.49 -15.64
C SER A 55 -15.33 -8.84 -15.84
N GLY A 56 -16.06 -9.35 -14.83
CA GLY A 56 -16.67 -10.68 -14.85
C GLY A 56 -15.66 -11.83 -14.80
N ASP A 57 -14.37 -11.52 -14.66
CA ASP A 57 -13.27 -12.47 -14.59
C ASP A 57 -12.68 -12.53 -13.18
N GLY A 58 -13.00 -13.61 -12.47
CA GLY A 58 -12.46 -13.86 -11.12
C GLY A 58 -10.94 -14.09 -11.11
N ILE A 59 -10.36 -14.62 -12.19
CA ILE A 59 -8.91 -14.85 -12.30
C ILE A 59 -8.21 -13.53 -12.55
N GLY A 60 -8.67 -12.74 -13.51
CA GLY A 60 -8.16 -11.40 -13.79
C GLY A 60 -8.24 -10.48 -12.56
N GLY A 61 -9.37 -10.50 -11.84
CA GLY A 61 -9.52 -9.80 -10.57
C GLY A 61 -8.49 -10.26 -9.53
N GLY A 62 -8.31 -11.57 -9.36
CA GLY A 62 -7.32 -12.14 -8.44
C GLY A 62 -5.88 -11.71 -8.76
N VAL A 63 -5.48 -11.79 -10.03
CA VAL A 63 -4.13 -11.40 -10.48
C VAL A 63 -3.89 -9.90 -10.27
N ALA A 64 -4.87 -9.07 -10.60
CA ALA A 64 -4.78 -7.63 -10.39
C ALA A 64 -4.72 -7.28 -8.89
N GLY A 65 -5.58 -7.88 -8.07
CA GLY A 65 -5.54 -7.73 -6.61
C GLY A 65 -4.19 -8.10 -6.02
N PHE A 66 -3.61 -9.23 -6.44
CA PHE A 66 -2.27 -9.62 -6.02
C PHE A 66 -1.19 -8.63 -6.46
N THR A 67 -1.25 -8.17 -7.71
CA THR A 67 -0.26 -7.24 -8.27
C THR A 67 -0.26 -5.91 -7.49
N PHE A 68 -1.44 -5.32 -7.31
CA PHE A 68 -1.54 -4.04 -6.60
C PHE A 68 -1.33 -4.16 -5.09
N GLY A 69 -1.77 -5.27 -4.49
CA GLY A 69 -1.45 -5.60 -3.10
C GLY A 69 0.05 -5.76 -2.87
N ALA A 70 0.76 -6.50 -3.73
CA ALA A 70 2.20 -6.72 -3.63
C ALA A 70 3.00 -5.42 -3.80
N ILE A 71 2.63 -4.55 -4.75
CA ILE A 71 3.25 -3.23 -4.92
C ILE A 71 3.06 -2.38 -3.65
N THR A 72 1.86 -2.40 -3.07
CA THR A 72 1.56 -1.67 -1.83
C THR A 72 2.37 -2.21 -0.65
N PHE A 73 2.51 -3.53 -0.56
CA PHE A 73 3.34 -4.19 0.45
C PHE A 73 4.82 -3.81 0.31
N ALA A 74 5.36 -3.83 -0.91
CA ALA A 74 6.73 -3.39 -1.19
C ALA A 74 6.96 -1.92 -0.82
N ASN A 75 5.95 -1.07 -0.97
CA ASN A 75 6.00 0.33 -0.53
C ASN A 75 6.15 0.43 1.00
N GLY A 76 5.36 -0.34 1.76
CA GLY A 76 5.48 -0.40 3.20
C GLY A 76 6.85 -0.93 3.67
N LEU A 77 7.42 -1.92 2.97
CA LEU A 77 8.81 -2.37 3.18
C LEU A 77 9.80 -1.21 3.00
N GLY A 78 9.63 -0.41 1.94
CA GLY A 78 10.46 0.77 1.69
C GLY A 78 10.46 1.76 2.86
N PHE A 79 9.31 1.97 3.50
CA PHE A 79 9.23 2.79 4.71
C PHE A 79 9.96 2.19 5.91
N ILE A 80 9.88 0.88 6.12
CA ILE A 80 10.61 0.21 7.21
C ILE A 80 12.12 0.34 6.98
N VAL A 81 12.60 0.05 5.76
CA VAL A 81 14.02 0.18 5.39
C VAL A 81 14.51 1.61 5.59
N ARG A 82 13.73 2.61 5.15
CA ARG A 82 14.06 4.02 5.37
C ARG A 82 14.10 4.37 6.87
N GLY A 83 13.19 3.79 7.66
CA GLY A 83 13.20 3.92 9.11
C GLY A 83 14.48 3.38 9.75
N PHE A 84 14.96 2.22 9.31
CA PHE A 84 16.24 1.66 9.77
C PHE A 84 17.43 2.55 9.39
N MET A 85 17.51 3.00 8.14
CA MET A 85 18.61 3.86 7.66
C MET A 85 18.68 5.19 8.42
N LEU A 86 17.53 5.80 8.72
CA LEU A 86 17.46 7.06 9.47
C LEU A 86 17.70 6.86 10.97
N SER A 87 17.44 5.67 11.51
CA SER A 87 17.70 5.36 12.92
C SER A 87 19.17 5.07 13.23
N GLN A 88 20.01 4.83 12.21
CA GLN A 88 21.46 4.61 12.37
C GLN A 88 22.31 5.89 12.22
N LYS A 89 21.69 7.03 11.91
CA LYS A 89 22.31 8.36 11.94
C LYS A 89 21.97 9.08 13.24
#